data_AF-A0A6G3SC10-F1
#
_entry.id   AF-A0A6G3SC10-F1
#
_cell.length_a   1.000
_cell.length_b   1.000
_cell.length_c   1.000
_cell.angle_alpha   90.00
_cell.angle_beta   90.00
_cell.angle_gamma   90.00
#
_symmetry.space_group_name_H-M   'P 1'
#
loop_
_entity.id
_entity.type
_entity.pdbx_description
1 polymer ?
#
loop_
_entity_poly.entity_id
_entity_poly.type
_entity_poly.pdbx_seq_one_letter_code
_entity_poly.pdbx_strand_id
1 'polypeptide(L)' 'MSSPPTPPPGWYPDPHVPPAERWWDGTAWTGHRRQPVAAAPVPPSHEPR' A
#
# COMPACT_ATOMS: atom_id res chain seq x y z
N MET A 1 -15.14 5.70 -27.37
CA MET A 1 -13.89 5.28 -26.71
C MET A 1 -14.19 5.31 -25.22
N SER A 2 -14.42 4.18 -24.56
CA SER A 2 -14.76 4.18 -23.13
C SER A 2 -13.50 4.46 -22.31
N SER A 3 -13.52 5.51 -21.51
CA SER A 3 -12.46 5.80 -20.53
C SER A 3 -12.31 4.61 -19.56
N PRO A 4 -11.09 4.24 -19.16
CA PRO A 4 -10.92 3.24 -18.11
C PRO A 4 -11.60 3.76 -16.82
N PRO A 5 -12.30 2.89 -16.06
CA PRO A 5 -12.84 3.29 -14.78
C PRO A 5 -11.70 3.72 -13.86
N THR A 6 -11.89 4.84 -13.17
CA THR A 6 -10.96 5.30 -12.14
C THR A 6 -10.88 4.23 -11.04
N PRO A 7 -9.68 3.92 -10.50
CA PRO A 7 -9.56 2.98 -9.41
C PRO A 7 -10.42 3.40 -8.20
N PRO A 8 -11.01 2.43 -7.47
CA PRO A 8 -11.80 2.73 -6.29
C PRO A 8 -10.94 3.33 -5.17
N PRO A 9 -11.56 3.96 -4.16
CA PRO A 9 -10.82 4.49 -3.03
C PRO A 9 -10.07 3.38 -2.27
N GLY A 10 -8.79 3.60 -1.96
CA GLY A 10 -7.95 2.56 -1.37
C GLY A 10 -6.49 2.97 -1.17
N TRP A 11 -5.72 2.06 -0.57
CA TRP A 11 -4.26 2.19 -0.47
C TRP A 11 -3.60 1.64 -1.72
N TYR A 12 -2.74 2.43 -2.34
CA TYR A 12 -2.00 2.08 -3.54
C TYR A 12 -0.53 2.49 -3.39
N PRO A 13 0.41 1.88 -4.13
CA PRO A 13 1.83 2.25 -4.08
C PRO A 13 2.05 3.73 -4.41
N ASP A 14 2.85 4.42 -3.60
CA ASP A 14 3.23 5.82 -3.86
C ASP A 14 4.32 5.85 -4.97
N PRO A 15 4.07 6.47 -6.13
CA PRO A 15 5.04 6.49 -7.23
C PRO A 15 6.28 7.36 -6.94
N HIS A 16 6.21 8.25 -5.94
CA HIS A 16 7.34 9.07 -5.50
C HIS A 16 8.11 8.41 -4.36
N VAL A 17 7.45 7.56 -3.58
CA VAL A 17 8.04 6.86 -2.44
C VAL A 17 7.71 5.36 -2.58
N PRO A 18 8.52 4.60 -3.35
CA PRO A 18 8.25 3.20 -3.65
C PRO A 18 7.99 2.30 -2.44
N PRO A 19 8.65 2.48 -1.27
CA PRO A 19 8.35 1.67 -0.11
C PRO A 19 7.12 2.18 0.65
N ALA A 20 6.37 3.19 0.19
CA ALA A 20 5.19 3.70 0.88
C ALA A 20 3.92 3.48 0.04
N GLU A 21 2.80 3.40 0.73
CA GLU A 21 1.47 3.41 0.11
C GLU A 21 0.81 4.76 0.41
N ARG A 22 0.06 5.27 -0.56
CA ARG A 22 -0.72 6.50 -0.46
C ARG A 22 -2.19 6.19 -0.65
N TRP A 23 -3.07 6.94 0.00
CA TRP A 23 -4.51 6.74 -0.15
C TRP A 23 -5.05 7.49 -1.36
N TRP A 24 -5.73 6.77 -2.24
CA TRP A 24 -6.52 7.28 -3.35
C TRP A 24 -7.99 7.42 -2.92
N ASP A 25 -8.63 8.57 -3.20
CA ASP A 25 -10.04 8.80 -2.84
C ASP A 25 -11.05 8.44 -3.94
N GLY A 26 -10.58 7.95 -5.09
CA GLY A 26 -11.40 7.75 -6.29
C GLY A 26 -11.18 8.82 -7.35
N THR A 27 -10.69 10.00 -6.94
CA THR A 27 -10.50 11.18 -7.80
C THR A 27 -9.07 11.72 -7.71
N ALA A 28 -8.47 11.71 -6.52
CA ALA A 28 -7.11 12.20 -6.29
C ALA A 28 -6.33 11.39 -5.23
N TRP A 29 -5.00 11.61 -5.20
CA TRP A 29 -4.14 11.12 -4.14
C TRP A 29 -4.19 12.05 -2.93
N THR A 30 -4.63 11.55 -1.78
CA THR A 30 -4.72 12.35 -0.55
C THR A 30 -3.36 12.50 0.15
N GLY A 31 -3.28 13.28 1.24
CA GLY A 31 -2.06 13.39 2.06
C GLY A 31 -1.77 12.16 2.92
N HIS A 32 -2.70 11.21 3.03
CA HIS A 32 -2.51 10.00 3.84
C HIS A 32 -1.51 9.07 3.18
N ARG A 33 -0.40 8.85 3.88
CA ARG A 33 0.65 7.89 3.51
C ARG A 33 0.86 6.93 4.66
N ARG A 34 1.02 5.65 4.34
CA ARG A 34 1.47 4.65 5.30
C ARG A 34 2.74 4.01 4.77
N GLN A 35 3.71 3.79 5.64
CA GLN A 35 4.76 2.85 5.34
C GLN A 35 4.16 1.45 5.56
N PRO A 36 4.19 0.54 4.58
CA PRO A 36 4.06 -0.87 4.85
C PRO A 36 5.17 -1.16 5.85
N VAL A 37 4.76 -1.40 7.10
CA VAL A 37 5.61 -2.10 8.04
C VAL A 37 5.98 -3.36 7.28
N ALA A 38 7.25 -3.44 6.84
CA ALA A 38 7.81 -4.67 6.33
C ALA A 38 7.37 -5.71 7.34
N ALA A 39 6.50 -6.63 6.93
CA ALA A 39 5.95 -7.63 7.83
C ALA A 39 7.15 -8.16 8.58
N ALA A 40 7.24 -7.83 9.88
CA ALA A 40 8.42 -8.14 10.66
C ALA A 40 8.71 -9.61 10.38
N PRO A 41 9.97 -9.98 10.05
CA PRO A 41 10.26 -11.38 9.76
C PRO A 41 9.69 -12.15 10.94
N VAL A 42 8.66 -12.95 10.67
CA VAL A 42 8.11 -13.84 11.68
C VAL A 42 9.33 -14.58 12.20
N PRO A 43 9.69 -14.46 13.50
CA PRO A 43 10.83 -15.21 13.99
C PRO A 43 10.52 -16.67 13.64
N PRO A 44 11.44 -17.40 12.97
CA PRO A 44 11.21 -18.80 12.71
C PRO A 44 10.90 -19.41 14.07
N SER A 45 9.74 -20.07 14.19
CA SER A 45 9.42 -20.86 15.37
C SER A 45 10.59 -21.81 15.59
N HIS A 46 11.47 -21.46 16.53
CA HIS A 46 12.50 -22.36 17.01
C HIS A 46 11.74 -23.44 17.78
N GLU A 47 11.37 -24.50 17.07
CA GLU A 47 10.85 -25.73 17.67
C GLU A 47 11.86 -26.23 18.71
N PRO A 48 11.49 -26.35 20.00
CA PRO A 48 12.32 -27.04 20.97
C PRO A 48 12.20 -28.55 20.72
N ARG A 49 13.34 -29.19 20.55
CA ARG A 49 13.51 -30.64 20.33
C ARG A 49 13.18 -31.47 21.57
#